data_AF-A0A6J7DJ95-F1
#
_entry.id   AF-A0A6J7DJ95-F1
#
_cell.length_a   1.000
_cell.length_b   1.000
_cell.length_c   1.000
_cell.angle_alpha   90.00
_cell.angle_beta   90.00
_cell.angle_gamma   90.00
#
_symmetry.space_group_name_H-M   'P 1'
#
loop_
_entity.id
_entity.type
_entity.pdbx_description
1 polymer ?
#
loop_
_entity_poly.entity_id
_entity_poly.type
_entity_poly.pdbx_seq_one_letter_code
_entity_poly.pdbx_strand_id
1 'polypeptide(L)' 'MPNIGAPELIVILVIALLVLGPKKLPEVGRSIGRGMREFKESLSGDHTPADEDKPVLKAKSDA' A
#
# COMPACT_ATOMS: atom_id res chain seq x y z
N MET A 1 1.50 8.52 32.36
CA MET A 1 1.02 8.73 30.97
C MET A 1 0.76 7.37 30.38
N PRO A 2 -0.39 7.11 29.73
CA PRO A 2 -0.60 5.84 29.03
C PRO A 2 0.46 5.72 27.93
N ASN A 3 1.42 4.83 28.14
CA ASN A 3 2.41 4.51 27.12
C ASN A 3 1.72 3.57 26.14
N ILE A 4 1.26 4.12 25.01
CA ILE A 4 0.76 3.31 23.91
C ILE A 4 1.95 2.54 23.35
N GLY A 5 2.12 1.32 23.82
CA GLY A 5 3.13 0.41 23.30
C GLY A 5 2.64 -0.27 22.03
N ALA A 6 3.55 -1.02 21.40
CA ALA A 6 3.18 -1.96 20.34
C ALA A 6 2.00 -2.89 20.72
N PRO A 7 1.87 -3.39 21.98
CA PRO A 7 0.74 -4.23 22.38
C PRO A 7 -0.62 -3.53 22.27
N GLU A 8 -0.77 -2.34 22.83
CA GLU A 8 -2.03 -1.56 22.75
C GLU A 8 -2.42 -1.28 21.29
N LEU A 9 -1.44 -0.95 20.44
CA LEU A 9 -1.68 -0.68 19.02
C LEU A 9 -2.19 -1.93 18.29
N ILE A 10 -1.66 -3.11 18.62
CA ILE A 10 -2.14 -4.40 18.08
C ILE A 10 -3.59 -4.66 18.51
N VAL A 11 -3.95 -4.42 19.77
CA VAL A 11 -5.33 -4.61 20.25
C VAL A 11 -6.30 -3.71 19.49
N ILE A 12 -5.96 -2.44 19.31
CA ILE A 12 -6.76 -1.49 18.53
C ILE A 12 -6.88 -1.97 17.09
N LEU A 13 -5.79 -2.43 16.48
CA LEU A 13 -5.80 -2.97 15.12
C LEU A 13 -6.74 -4.18 14.99
N VAL A 14 -6.73 -5.09 15.96
CA VAL A 14 -7.64 -6.25 15.99
C VAL A 14 -9.09 -5.80 16.06
N ILE A 15 -9.42 -4.83 16.91
CA ILE A 15 -10.79 -4.30 17.00
C ILE A 15 -11.19 -3.63 15.68
N ALA A 16 -10.32 -2.80 15.10
CA ALA A 16 -10.56 -2.17 13.81
C ALA A 16 -10.75 -3.22 12.69
N LEU A 17 -9.97 -4.30 12.73
CA LEU A 17 -10.08 -5.45 11.83
C LEU A 17 -11.41 -6.20 11.98
N LEU A 18 -11.98 -6.29 13.18
CA LEU A 18 -13.30 -6.89 13.37
C LEU A 18 -14.41 -6.00 12.80
N VAL A 19 -14.30 -4.67 12.93
CA VAL A 19 -15.29 -3.72 12.42
C VAL A 19 -15.20 -3.57 10.89
N LEU A 20 -14.01 -3.36 10.34
CA LEU A 20 -13.81 -3.18 8.89
C LEU A 20 -13.71 -4.53 8.15
N GLY A 21 -13.22 -5.57 8.81
CA GLY A 21 -12.85 -6.85 8.21
C GLY A 21 -11.40 -6.88 7.71
N PRO A 22 -10.63 -7.97 7.92
CA PRO A 22 -9.24 -8.08 7.48
C PRO A 22 -9.06 -8.03 5.97
N LYS A 23 -10.10 -8.39 5.21
CA LYS A 23 -10.08 -8.29 3.75
C LYS A 23 -10.20 -6.84 3.25
N LYS A 24 -10.77 -5.93 4.03
CA LYS A 24 -10.97 -4.53 3.63
C LYS A 24 -9.78 -3.63 3.92
N LEU A 25 -8.95 -3.95 4.92
CA LEU A 25 -7.70 -3.23 5.15
C LEU A 25 -6.78 -3.15 3.92
N PRO A 26 -6.45 -4.26 3.22
CA PRO A 26 -5.60 -4.18 2.03
C PRO A 26 -6.27 -3.46 0.87
N GLU A 27 -7.61 -3.53 0.77
CA GLU A 27 -8.38 -2.82 -0.25
C GLU A 27 -8.28 -1.29 -0.06
N VAL A 28 -8.52 -0.83 1.18
CA VAL A 28 -8.38 0.58 1.58
C VAL A 28 -6.93 1.05 1.49
N GLY A 29 -5.96 0.22 1.90
CA GLY A 29 -4.54 0.53 1.78
C GLY A 29 -4.10 0.70 0.33
N ARG A 30 -4.63 -0.10 -0.61
CA ARG A 30 -4.35 0.05 -2.04
C ARG A 30 -4.97 1.32 -2.63
N SER A 31 -6.19 1.69 -2.24
CA SER A 31 -6.81 2.93 -2.74
C SER A 31 -6.11 4.17 -2.20
N ILE A 32 -5.79 4.19 -0.91
CA ILE A 32 -5.00 5.26 -0.29
C ILE A 32 -3.59 5.31 -0.87
N GLY A 33 -2.95 4.15 -1.09
CA GLY A 33 -1.60 4.07 -1.65
C GLY A 33 -1.50 4.67 -3.05
N ARG A 34 -2.48 4.39 -3.92
CA ARG A 34 -2.57 5.02 -5.25
C ARG A 34 -2.78 6.53 -5.14
N GLY A 35 -3.73 6.97 -4.32
CA GLY A 35 -3.97 8.41 -4.11
C GLY A 35 -2.74 9.13 -3.53
N MET A 36 -2.02 8.52 -2.60
CA MET A 36 -0.76 9.06 -2.06
C MET A 36 0.35 9.10 -3.11
N ARG A 37 0.42 8.11 -4.00
CA ARG A 37 1.37 8.07 -5.12
C ARG A 37 1.12 9.24 -6.07
N GLU A 38 -0.12 9.39 -6.52
CA GLU A 38 -0.57 10.47 -7.42
C GLU A 38 -0.40 11.86 -6.77
N PHE A 39 -0.74 11.96 -5.48
CA PHE A 39 -0.56 13.20 -4.70
C PHE A 39 0.93 13.57 -4.59
N LYS A 40 1.79 12.60 -4.28
CA LYS A 40 3.24 12.82 -4.22
C LYS A 40 3.80 13.22 -5.58
N GLU A 41 3.39 12.56 -6.66
CA GLU A 41 3.83 12.86 -8.02
C GLU A 41 3.43 14.29 -8.45
N SER A 42 2.20 14.69 -8.12
CA SER A 42 1.69 16.04 -8.37
C SER A 42 2.45 17.11 -7.58
N LEU A 43 2.89 16.80 -6.35
CA LEU A 43 3.68 17.70 -5.52
C LEU A 43 5.15 17.75 -5.92
N SER A 44 5.71 16.65 -6.38
CA SER A 44 7.13 16.55 -6.74
C SER A 44 7.43 17.07 -8.15
N GLY A 45 6.43 17.24 -9.03
CA GLY A 45 6.62 17.76 -10.39
C GLY A 45 7.38 16.82 -11.33
N ASP A 46 7.83 15.67 -10.81
CA ASP A 46 8.52 14.62 -11.55
C ASP A 46 7.48 13.72 -12.22
N HIS A 47 7.17 13.99 -13.49
CA HIS A 47 6.52 13.02 -14.37
C HIS A 47 7.49 11.85 -14.64
N THR A 48 7.68 10.98 -13.65
CA THR A 48 8.25 9.65 -13.89
C THR A 48 7.09 8.67 -13.95
N PRO A 49 6.71 8.20 -15.15
CA PRO A 49 5.71 7.15 -15.29
C PRO A 49 6.28 5.89 -14.65
N ALA A 50 5.90 5.64 -13.40
CA ALA A 50 6.37 4.51 -12.63
C ALA A 50 5.45 3.30 -12.76
N ASP A 51 4.82 3.17 -13.94
CA ASP A 51 4.15 1.97 -14.42
C ASP A 51 5.12 1.19 -15.31
N GLU A 52 6.32 0.89 -14.80
CA GLU A 52 7.07 -0.27 -15.29
C GLU A 52 6.77 -1.45 -14.36
N ASP A 53 5.57 -2.01 -14.58
CA ASP A 53 5.30 -3.41 -14.32
C ASP A 53 6.39 -4.21 -15.06
N LYS A 54 7.45 -4.60 -14.34
CA LYS A 54 8.42 -5.56 -14.86
C LYS A 54 7.79 -6.95 -14.81
N PRO A 55 7.42 -7.52 -15.96
CA PRO A 55 7.83 -8.88 -16.24
C PRO A 55 8.58 -8.89 -17.57
N VAL A 56 9.84 -8.48 -17.54
CA VAL A 56 10.82 -8.87 -18.57
C VAL A 56 11.23 -10.33 -18.31
N LEU A 57 10.25 -11.24 -18.37
CA LEU A 57 10.42 -12.69 -18.41
C LEU A 57 9.61 -13.21 -19.59
N LYS A 58 9.93 -12.71 -20.78
CA LYS A 58 9.71 -13.46 -22.03
C LYS A 58 11.08 -13.75 -22.61
N ALA A 59 11.77 -14.70 -21.98
CA ALA A 59 12.88 -15.40 -22.58
C ALA A 59 12.34 -16.16 -23.80
N LYS A 60 12.29 -15.47 -24.94
CA LYS A 60 12.35 -16.10 -26.25
C LYS A 60 13.80 -16.54 -26.43
N SER A 61 14.09 -17.77 -26.04
CA SER A 61 15.30 -18.49 -26.47
C SER A 61 14.85 -19.59 -27.42
N ASP A 62 14.25 -19.19 -28.54
CA ASP A 62 14.08 -20.01 -29.73
C ASP A 62 15.09 -19.48 -30.76
N ALA A 63 16.28 -20.11 -30.82
CA ALA A 63 17.20 -20.14 -31.95
C ALA A 63 18.38 -21.08 -31.61
#